data_AF-A0A6B2DHW4-F1
#
_entry.id   AF-A0A6B2DHW4-F1
#
_cell.length_a   1.000
_cell.length_b   1.000
_cell.length_c   1.000
_cell.angle_alpha   90.00
_cell.angle_beta   90.00
_cell.angle_gamma   90.00
#
_symmetry.space_group_name_H-M   'P 1'
#
loop_
_entity.id
_entity.type
_entity.pdbx_description
1 polymer ?
#
loop_
_entity_poly.entity_id
_entity_poly.type
_entity_poly.pdbx_seq_one_letter_code
_entity_poly.pdbx_strand_id
1 'polypeptide(L)'
;MPVLATGLVVVLGAAAWVTVSVVNRKAACEQPVNVLVTASADIAPALTIVARGLDLPCGAVEVQTREATQAAERLALSDGSPRPQVWVPDSTLALRRAHQLGAADVPETGASVASSPVVLGVA
;
A
#
# COMPACT_ATOMS: atom_id res chain seq x y z
N MET A 1 2.39 -41.06 43.32
CA MET A 1 3.54 -40.25 42.86
C MET A 1 3.56 -39.98 41.35
N PRO A 2 3.42 -40.97 40.43
CA PRO A 2 3.58 -40.70 38.98
C PRO A 2 2.43 -39.89 38.37
N VAL A 3 1.20 -40.08 38.85
CA VAL A 3 -0.01 -39.38 38.35
C VAL A 3 0.04 -37.87 38.64
N LEU A 4 0.65 -37.47 39.76
CA LEU A 4 0.81 -36.05 40.10
C LEU A 4 1.86 -35.38 39.21
N ALA A 5 2.96 -36.08 38.92
CA ALA A 5 4.02 -35.57 38.05
C ALA A 5 3.52 -35.44 36.60
N THR A 6 2.78 -36.43 36.08
CA THR A 6 2.21 -36.36 34.72
C THR A 6 1.13 -35.28 34.62
N GLY A 7 0.27 -35.16 35.63
CA GLY A 7 -0.73 -34.10 35.69
C GLY A 7 -0.09 -32.70 35.65
N LEU A 8 0.98 -32.49 36.43
CA LEU A 8 1.70 -31.22 36.46
C LEU A 8 2.32 -30.87 35.10
N VAL A 9 2.96 -31.83 34.44
CA VAL A 9 3.58 -31.63 33.12
C VAL A 9 2.54 -31.27 32.07
N VAL A 10 1.38 -31.92 32.08
CA VAL A 10 0.28 -31.63 31.13
C VAL A 10 -0.26 -30.22 31.35
N VAL A 11 -0.47 -29.81 32.60
CA VAL A 11 -0.97 -28.46 32.92
C VAL A 11 0.04 -27.38 32.49
N LEU A 12 1.32 -27.58 32.78
CA LEU A 12 2.37 -26.65 32.38
C LEU A 12 2.54 -26.58 30.85
N GLY A 13 2.47 -27.72 30.16
CA GLY A 13 2.52 -27.79 28.71
C GLY A 13 1.33 -27.09 28.05
N ALA A 14 0.11 -27.31 28.57
CA ALA A 14 -1.08 -26.64 28.07
C ALA A 14 -1.03 -25.12 28.33
N ALA A 15 -0.58 -24.70 29.50
CA ALA A 15 -0.41 -23.29 29.83
C ALA A 15 0.63 -22.60 28.93
N ALA A 16 1.76 -23.27 28.67
CA ALA A 16 2.79 -22.80 27.74
C ALA A 16 2.27 -22.71 26.29
N TRP A 17 1.53 -23.71 25.83
CA TRP A 17 0.94 -23.69 24.49
C TRP A 17 -0.07 -22.55 24.32
N VAL A 18 -0.95 -22.36 25.32
CA VAL A 18 -1.93 -21.27 25.31
C VAL A 18 -1.22 -19.92 25.29
N THR A 19 -0.22 -19.71 26.14
CA THR A 19 0.56 -18.45 26.14
C THR A 19 1.28 -18.21 24.83
N VAL A 20 1.99 -19.20 24.27
CA VAL A 20 2.65 -19.07 22.97
C VAL A 20 1.64 -18.80 21.86
N SER A 21 0.48 -19.46 21.87
CA SER A 21 -0.56 -19.24 20.87
C SER A 21 -1.19 -17.83 20.98
N VAL A 22 -1.37 -17.32 22.20
CA VAL A 22 -1.91 -15.97 22.44
C VAL A 22 -0.89 -14.89 22.07
N VAL A 23 0.39 -15.12 22.35
CA VAL A 23 1.49 -14.21 21.96
C VAL A 23 1.67 -14.22 20.44
N ASN A 24 1.68 -15.38 19.78
CA ASN A 24 1.77 -15.46 18.31
C ASN A 24 0.54 -14.91 17.60
N ARG A 25 -0.66 -15.01 18.20
CA ARG A 25 -1.85 -14.32 17.68
C ARG A 25 -1.78 -12.80 17.86
N LYS A 26 -0.85 -12.30 18.67
CA LYS A 26 -0.66 -10.88 19.04
C LYS A 26 0.68 -10.29 18.59
N ALA A 27 1.24 -10.76 17.49
CA ALA A 27 1.81 -9.81 16.52
C ALA A 27 0.68 -9.13 15.73
N ALA A 28 -0.48 -8.92 16.36
CA ALA A 28 -1.61 -8.20 15.82
C ALA A 28 -1.25 -6.73 15.89
N CYS A 29 -0.87 -6.20 14.74
CA CYS A 29 -0.35 -4.87 14.57
C CYS A 29 -1.25 -3.86 15.26
N GLU A 30 -0.71 -3.21 16.28
CA GLU A 30 -1.46 -2.34 17.18
C GLU A 30 -2.06 -1.15 16.41
N GLN A 31 -1.42 -0.77 15.30
CA GLN A 31 -1.92 0.17 14.29
C GLN A 31 -1.53 -0.35 12.88
N PRO A 32 -2.48 -0.92 12.11
CA PRO A 32 -2.20 -1.30 10.72
C PRO A 32 -1.93 -0.03 9.89
N VAL A 33 -0.78 0.02 9.22
CA VAL A 33 -0.43 1.15 8.36
C VAL A 33 -1.00 0.91 6.96
N ASN A 34 -1.95 1.74 6.56
CA ASN A 34 -2.49 1.74 5.20
C ASN A 34 -1.79 2.83 4.37
N VAL A 35 -1.11 2.42 3.31
CA VAL A 35 -0.49 3.35 2.36
C VAL A 35 -1.39 3.48 1.15
N LEU A 36 -1.94 4.67 0.95
CA LEU A 36 -2.75 5.02 -0.20
C LEU A 36 -1.86 5.45 -1.37
N VAL A 37 -1.89 4.64 -2.42
CA VAL A 37 -1.20 4.88 -3.69
C VAL A 37 -2.24 5.24 -4.74
N THR A 38 -2.17 6.44 -5.31
CA THR A 38 -2.97 6.81 -6.49
C THR A 38 -2.16 6.56 -7.74
N ALA A 39 -2.72 5.84 -8.70
CA ALA A 39 -2.06 5.46 -9.93
C ALA A 39 -2.96 5.72 -11.15
N SER A 40 -2.36 5.97 -12.32
CA SER A 40 -3.09 6.00 -13.59
C SER A 40 -3.69 4.64 -13.92
N ALA A 41 -4.77 4.63 -14.71
CA ALA A 41 -5.48 3.40 -15.08
C ALA A 41 -4.57 2.36 -15.75
N ASP A 42 -3.58 2.81 -16.52
CA ASP A 42 -2.67 1.94 -17.26
C ASP A 42 -1.70 1.17 -16.34
N ILE A 43 -1.29 1.77 -15.21
CA ILE A 43 -0.28 1.17 -14.30
C ILE A 43 -0.90 0.58 -13.02
N ALA A 44 -2.12 0.97 -12.66
CA ALA A 44 -2.80 0.50 -11.45
C ALA A 44 -2.92 -1.04 -11.33
N PRO A 45 -3.22 -1.81 -12.41
CA PRO A 45 -3.26 -3.27 -12.33
C PRO A 45 -1.90 -3.88 -12.00
N ALA A 46 -0.81 -3.36 -12.58
CA ALA A 46 0.54 -3.82 -12.30
C ALA A 46 0.94 -3.54 -10.84
N LEU A 47 0.62 -2.33 -10.34
CA LEU A 47 0.87 -1.97 -8.94
C LEU A 47 0.06 -2.82 -7.97
N THR A 48 -1.16 -3.20 -8.31
CA THR A 48 -2.01 -4.06 -7.47
C THR A 48 -1.41 -5.46 -7.31
N ILE A 49 -0.78 -5.99 -8.36
CA ILE A 49 -0.08 -7.28 -8.29
C ILE A 49 1.15 -7.17 -7.37
N VAL A 50 1.94 -6.10 -7.52
CA VAL A 50 3.11 -5.85 -6.66
C VAL A 50 2.67 -5.65 -5.20
N ALA A 51 1.62 -4.87 -4.96
CA ALA A 51 1.04 -4.63 -3.64
C ALA A 51 0.63 -5.91 -2.94
N ARG A 52 0.06 -6.87 -3.68
CA ARG A 52 -0.32 -8.19 -3.15
C ARG A 52 0.88 -9.09 -2.86
N GLY A 53 1.99 -8.91 -3.59
CA GLY A 53 3.22 -9.66 -3.38
C GLY A 53 4.07 -9.13 -2.22
N LEU A 54 3.82 -7.91 -1.75
CA LEU A 54 4.41 -7.36 -0.54
C LEU A 54 3.72 -8.02 0.67
N ASP A 55 4.28 -9.12 1.15
CA ASP A 55 3.85 -9.82 2.37
C ASP A 55 4.16 -8.95 3.60
N LEU A 56 3.34 -7.91 3.80
CA LEU A 56 3.49 -6.92 4.85
C LEU A 56 2.76 -7.43 6.10
N PRO A 57 3.48 -7.82 7.17
CA PRO A 57 2.84 -8.36 8.37
C PRO A 57 1.97 -7.32 9.10
N CYS A 58 2.24 -6.01 8.91
CA CYS A 58 1.60 -4.91 9.63
C CYS A 58 1.14 -3.73 8.77
N GLY A 59 0.85 -3.96 7.50
CA GLY A 59 0.33 -2.90 6.64
C GLY A 59 -0.34 -3.43 5.39
N ALA A 60 -1.09 -2.54 4.75
CA ALA A 60 -1.68 -2.80 3.45
C ALA A 60 -1.37 -1.63 2.51
N VAL A 61 -1.17 -1.95 1.24
CA VAL A 61 -1.04 -0.97 0.17
C VAL A 61 -2.37 -0.93 -0.58
N GLU A 62 -3.07 0.19 -0.49
CA GLU A 62 -4.31 0.43 -1.21
C GLU A 62 -4.01 1.20 -2.50
N VAL A 63 -4.25 0.56 -3.64
CA VAL A 63 -4.05 1.18 -4.95
C VAL A 63 -5.40 1.72 -5.45
N GLN A 64 -5.51 3.04 -5.53
CA GLN A 64 -6.66 3.71 -6.15
C GLN A 64 -6.32 4.12 -7.58
N THR A 65 -7.21 3.76 -8.49
CA THR A 65 -7.11 4.17 -9.89
C THR A 65 -7.75 5.53 -10.07
N ARG A 66 -6.99 6.50 -10.60
CA ARG A 66 -7.51 7.81 -10.97
C ARG A 66 -6.84 8.31 -12.24
N GLU A 67 -7.62 9.05 -13.03
CA GLU A 67 -7.09 9.79 -14.17
C GLU A 67 -6.05 10.82 -13.73
N ALA A 68 -4.94 10.93 -14.47
CA ALA A 68 -3.81 11.76 -14.09
C ALA A 68 -4.16 13.26 -14.02
N THR A 69 -5.08 13.73 -14.87
CA THR A 69 -5.58 15.11 -14.88
C THR A 69 -6.40 15.41 -13.63
N GLN A 70 -7.36 14.54 -13.30
CA GLN A 70 -8.21 14.70 -12.11
C GLN A 70 -7.40 14.59 -10.82
N ALA A 71 -6.37 13.74 -10.79
CA ALA A 71 -5.46 13.66 -9.65
C ALA A 71 -4.64 14.94 -9.48
N ALA A 72 -4.10 15.51 -10.57
CA ALA A 72 -3.36 16.77 -10.55
C ALA A 72 -4.22 17.95 -10.05
N GLU A 73 -5.46 18.07 -10.52
CA GLU A 73 -6.38 19.11 -10.09
C GLU A 73 -6.74 19.00 -8.60
N ARG A 74 -6.98 17.79 -8.09
CA ARG A 74 -7.28 17.58 -6.66
C ARG A 74 -6.09 17.86 -5.75
N LEU A 75 -4.89 17.49 -6.19
CA LEU A 75 -3.66 17.80 -5.46
C LEU A 75 -3.41 19.32 -5.39
N ALA A 76 -3.82 20.06 -6.42
CA ALA A 76 -3.70 21.52 -6.46
C ALA A 76 -4.80 22.25 -5.69
N LEU A 77 -6.06 21.80 -5.81
CA LEU A 77 -7.23 22.53 -5.32
C LEU A 77 -7.75 22.04 -3.95
N SER A 78 -7.13 21.00 -3.37
CA SER A 78 -7.47 20.43 -2.06
C SER A 78 -8.99 20.38 -1.80
N ASP A 79 -9.67 19.46 -2.48
CA ASP A 79 -11.13 19.27 -2.45
C ASP A 79 -11.68 18.63 -1.15
N GLY A 80 -10.87 18.56 -0.09
CA GLY A 80 -11.21 17.90 1.17
C GLY A 80 -11.11 16.37 1.13
N SER A 81 -10.73 15.77 -0.01
CA SER A 81 -10.45 14.34 -0.10
C SER A 81 -9.08 13.98 0.51
N PRO A 82 -8.90 12.74 1.00
CA PRO A 82 -7.61 12.31 1.52
C PRO A 82 -6.54 12.41 0.44
N ARG A 83 -5.46 13.14 0.73
CA ARG A 83 -4.31 13.22 -0.18
C ARG A 83 -3.59 11.86 -0.21
N PRO A 84 -3.31 11.32 -1.40
CA PRO A 84 -2.53 10.10 -1.51
C PRO A 84 -1.12 10.34 -0.99
N GLN A 85 -0.54 9.32 -0.32
CA GLN A 85 0.85 9.41 0.13
C GLN A 85 1.82 9.18 -1.03
N VAL A 86 1.38 8.42 -2.05
CA VAL A 86 2.16 8.15 -3.26
C VAL A 86 1.27 8.40 -4.48
N TRP A 87 1.79 9.16 -5.45
CA TRP A 87 1.13 9.36 -6.74
C TRP A 87 2.03 8.87 -7.88
N VAL A 88 1.50 7.99 -8.72
CA VAL A 88 2.16 7.42 -9.91
C VAL A 88 1.34 7.80 -11.15
N PRO A 89 1.65 8.94 -11.80
CA PRO A 89 1.01 9.30 -13.06
C PRO A 89 1.53 8.46 -14.23
N ASP A 90 0.81 8.55 -15.35
CA ASP A 90 1.20 8.02 -16.66
C ASP A 90 2.47 8.67 -17.21
N SER A 91 2.70 9.95 -16.87
CA SER A 91 3.83 10.74 -17.38
C SER A 91 4.26 11.85 -16.42
N THR A 92 5.51 12.31 -16.57
CA THR A 92 6.03 13.47 -15.84
C THR A 92 5.37 14.80 -16.25
N LEU A 93 4.61 14.81 -17.37
CA LEU A 93 3.80 15.96 -17.75
C LEU A 93 2.69 16.26 -16.73
N ALA A 94 2.11 15.21 -16.12
CA ALA A 94 1.09 15.37 -15.10
C ALA A 94 1.64 16.04 -13.83
N LEU A 95 2.87 15.70 -13.43
CA LEU A 95 3.56 16.32 -12.29
C LEU A 95 3.78 17.82 -12.52
N ARG A 96 4.34 18.19 -13.68
CA ARG A 96 4.54 19.60 -14.07
C ARG A 96 3.23 20.38 -14.11
N ARG A 97 2.16 19.77 -14.62
CA ARG A 97 0.84 20.40 -14.64
C ARG A 97 0.31 20.61 -13.22
N ALA A 98 0.42 19.61 -12.33
CA ALA A 98 -0.01 19.76 -10.94
C ALA A 98 0.74 20.90 -10.24
N HIS A 99 2.04 21.01 -10.46
CA HIS A 99 2.85 22.08 -9.90
C HIS A 99 2.45 23.46 -10.47
N GLN A 100 2.22 23.55 -11.79
CA GLN A 100 1.68 24.77 -12.43
C GLN A 100 0.30 25.18 -11.90
N LEU A 101 -0.52 24.21 -11.48
CA LEU A 101 -1.82 24.44 -10.86
C LEU A 101 -1.73 24.83 -9.38
N GLY A 102 -0.54 24.83 -8.77
CA GLY A 102 -0.32 25.24 -7.38
C GLY A 102 -0.09 24.10 -6.39
N ALA A 103 0.04 22.84 -6.85
CA ALA A 103 0.41 21.72 -6.00
C ALA A 103 1.91 21.72 -5.66
N ALA A 104 2.35 22.64 -4.80
CA ALA A 104 3.76 22.83 -4.43
C ALA A 104 4.40 21.61 -3.75
N ASP A 105 3.59 20.74 -3.13
CA ASP A 105 4.05 19.50 -2.50
C ASP A 105 4.38 18.38 -3.52
N VAL A 106 4.00 18.56 -4.79
CA VAL A 106 4.27 17.61 -5.87
C VAL A 106 5.61 17.97 -6.53
N PRO A 107 6.58 17.04 -6.60
CA PRO A 107 7.84 17.32 -7.26
C PRO A 107 7.66 17.48 -8.78
N GLU A 108 8.37 18.45 -9.36
CA GLU A 108 8.35 18.76 -10.80
C GLU A 108 8.83 17.62 -11.70
N THR A 109 9.63 16.72 -11.14
CA THR A 109 10.14 15.52 -11.82
C THR A 109 10.04 14.32 -10.89
N GLY A 110 9.99 13.12 -11.47
CA GLY A 110 9.90 11.86 -10.74
C GLY A 110 10.68 10.75 -11.44
N ALA A 111 11.02 9.69 -10.71
CA ALA A 111 11.64 8.51 -11.29
C ALA A 111 10.67 7.79 -12.23
N SER A 112 11.14 7.43 -13.44
CA SER A 112 10.37 6.59 -14.35
C SER A 112 10.39 5.15 -13.84
N VAL A 113 9.20 4.60 -13.56
CA VAL A 113 9.02 3.21 -13.10
C VAL A 113 8.53 2.28 -14.22
N ALA A 114 8.04 2.85 -15.31
CA ALA A 114 7.55 2.13 -16.49
C ALA A 114 7.69 3.01 -17.74
N SER A 115 7.82 2.37 -18.90
CA SER A 115 7.83 3.03 -20.20
C SER A 115 6.90 2.29 -21.14
N SER A 116 6.08 3.02 -21.89
CA SER A 116 5.13 2.46 -22.86
C SER A 116 5.53 2.88 -24.27
N PRO A 117 5.74 1.92 -25.20
CA PRO A 117 5.99 2.24 -26.60
C PRO A 117 4.70 2.70 -27.30
N VAL A 118 4.83 3.70 -28.18
CA VAL A 118 3.74 4.11 -29.07
C VAL A 118 3.79 3.24 -30.32
N VAL A 119 2.69 2.52 -30.61
CA VAL A 119 2.57 1.64 -31.78
C VAL A 119 1.42 2.11 -32.68
N LEU A 120 1.63 2.06 -33.99
CA LEU A 120 0.57 2.28 -34.98
C LEU A 120 0.02 0.93 -35.43
N GLY A 121 -1.25 0.67 -35.12
CA GLY A 121 -1.99 -0.45 -35.71
C GLY A 121 -2.66 0.00 -37.00
N VAL A 122 -2.24 -0.56 -38.13
CA VAL A 122 -2.96 -0.43 -39.41
C VAL A 122 -3.74 -1.71 -39.67
N ALA A 123 -4.95 -1.58 -40.21
CA ALA A 123 -5.83 -2.68 -40.60
C ALA A 123 -5.76 -2.90 -42.12
#